data_AF-A0AAP2HDT0-F1
#
_entry.id   AF-A0AAP2HDT0-F1
#
_cell.length_a   1.000
_cell.length_b   1.000
_cell.length_c   1.000
_cell.angle_alpha   90.00
_cell.angle_beta   90.00
_cell.angle_gamma   90.00
#
_symmetry.space_group_name_H-M   'P 1'
#
loop_
_entity.id
_entity.type
_entity.pdbx_description
1 polymer ?
#
loop_
_entity_poly.entity_id
_entity_poly.type
_entity_poly.pdbx_seq_one_letter_code
_entity_poly.pdbx_strand_id
1 'polypeptide(L)'
;MAFVRSSGPEQTRGASEGACHLYVLPCAFEDLLKLGFSRQPLERMQALHSRFFEFFDLDRALLVETETVRDARRLELELHHRLIDHSAPAPLTVRVQAAGHTEWYRGAYARLAQEVAALGERGHIVHAPLRGWLQAQLRGRVQALYGWGMRVLESVEGEPAYLDQLPALRALRQQVLDVLDAHTAAGIEVAEHLPEALARWYAGRLE
;
A
#
# COMPACT_ATOMS: atom_id res chain seq x y z
N MET A 1 -2.93 13.44 5.98
CA MET A 1 -2.58 14.00 4.66
C MET A 1 -1.70 12.99 3.93
N ALA A 2 -2.02 12.67 2.67
CA ALA A 2 -1.29 11.70 1.86
C ALA A 2 0.13 12.20 1.55
N PHE A 3 1.13 11.34 1.75
CA PHE A 3 2.49 11.59 1.33
C PHE A 3 2.51 11.72 -0.21
N VAL A 4 2.63 12.97 -0.65
CA VAL A 4 2.88 13.48 -2.01
C VAL A 4 2.18 12.71 -3.15
N ARG A 5 1.09 13.30 -3.64
CA ARG A 5 0.56 13.02 -4.98
C ARG A 5 1.57 13.52 -6.01
N SER A 6 2.23 12.61 -6.72
CA SER A 6 2.96 12.95 -7.94
C SER A 6 1.99 12.87 -9.11
N SER A 7 1.38 14.00 -9.48
CA SER A 7 0.65 14.11 -10.74
C SER A 7 1.68 14.19 -11.87
N GLY A 8 1.80 13.13 -12.67
CA GLY A 8 2.31 13.24 -14.04
C GLY A 8 1.37 14.13 -14.89
N PRO A 9 1.82 14.65 -16.03
CA PRO A 9 1.07 15.65 -16.80
C PRO A 9 -0.34 15.16 -17.12
N GLU A 10 -1.31 16.03 -16.79
CA GLU A 10 -2.74 15.86 -16.94
C GLU A 10 -3.10 15.70 -18.42
N GLN A 11 -3.19 14.45 -18.89
CA GLN A 11 -3.98 14.13 -20.07
C GLN A 11 -5.41 13.87 -19.57
N THR A 12 -6.34 14.74 -19.98
CA THR A 12 -7.78 14.65 -19.70
C THR A 12 -8.37 13.42 -20.39
N ARG A 13 -8.06 12.25 -19.83
CA ARG A 13 -8.65 10.96 -20.14
C ARG A 13 -9.95 10.87 -19.34
N GLY A 14 -11.03 10.42 -19.96
CA GLY A 14 -12.34 10.31 -19.30
C GLY A 14 -12.24 9.51 -17.99
N ALA A 15 -13.21 9.65 -17.07
CA ALA A 15 -13.16 9.02 -15.75
C ALA A 15 -12.95 7.48 -15.75
N SER A 16 -13.12 6.83 -16.90
CA SER A 16 -12.90 5.39 -17.15
C SER A 16 -11.60 5.04 -17.89
N GLU A 17 -10.89 6.03 -18.44
CA GLU A 17 -9.67 5.86 -19.21
C GLU A 17 -8.43 5.98 -18.29
N GLY A 18 -7.37 5.25 -18.61
CA GLY A 18 -6.10 5.24 -17.87
C GLY A 18 -5.82 3.95 -17.11
N ALA A 19 -4.52 3.60 -17.05
CA ALA A 19 -4.03 2.36 -16.47
C ALA A 19 -4.55 2.14 -15.05
N CYS A 20 -5.03 0.93 -14.80
CA CYS A 20 -5.57 0.49 -13.52
C CYS A 20 -4.94 -0.85 -13.15
N HIS A 21 -5.06 -1.25 -11.89
CA HIS A 21 -4.56 -2.53 -11.42
C HIS A 21 -5.64 -3.24 -10.64
N LEU A 22 -5.83 -4.52 -10.93
CA LEU A 22 -6.42 -5.45 -9.98
C LEU A 22 -5.38 -5.74 -8.89
N TYR A 23 -5.78 -5.74 -7.63
CA TYR A 23 -4.94 -6.11 -6.50
C TYR A 23 -5.52 -7.27 -5.72
N VAL A 24 -4.61 -8.10 -5.21
CA VAL A 24 -4.91 -9.17 -4.27
C VAL A 24 -3.96 -9.02 -3.10
N LEU A 25 -4.53 -8.84 -1.92
CA LEU A 25 -3.82 -8.53 -0.69
C LEU A 25 -4.22 -9.54 0.39
N PRO A 26 -3.54 -10.70 0.49
CA PRO A 26 -3.70 -11.63 1.59
C PRO A 26 -3.22 -10.99 2.89
N CYS A 27 -3.95 -11.17 3.99
CA CYS A 27 -3.50 -10.80 5.32
C CYS A 27 -2.33 -11.70 5.75
N ALA A 28 -1.35 -11.13 6.43
CA ALA A 28 -0.32 -11.91 7.09
C ALA A 28 -0.95 -12.71 8.24
N PHE A 29 -0.49 -13.95 8.43
CA PHE A 29 -0.89 -14.84 9.53
C PHE A 29 -2.37 -15.25 9.58
N GLU A 30 -3.19 -14.79 8.65
CA GLU A 30 -4.59 -15.17 8.50
C GLU A 30 -4.85 -15.75 7.12
N ASP A 31 -5.77 -16.70 7.03
CA ASP A 31 -6.25 -17.22 5.75
C ASP A 31 -7.35 -16.32 5.15
N LEU A 32 -7.09 -15.01 5.15
CA LEU A 32 -8.01 -14.00 4.65
C LEU A 32 -7.31 -13.16 3.56
N LEU A 33 -8.04 -12.76 2.53
CA LEU A 33 -7.51 -11.87 1.50
C LEU A 33 -8.53 -10.81 1.08
N LYS A 34 -8.02 -9.65 0.66
CA LYS A 34 -8.78 -8.61 -0.03
C LYS A 34 -8.53 -8.70 -1.54
N LEU A 35 -9.60 -8.67 -2.31
CA LEU A 35 -9.58 -8.45 -3.76
C LEU A 35 -10.10 -7.04 -4.07
N GLY A 36 -9.55 -6.37 -5.07
CA GLY A 36 -10.15 -5.13 -5.58
C GLY A 36 -9.36 -4.55 -6.73
N PHE A 37 -9.66 -3.31 -7.13
CA PHE A 37 -8.87 -2.59 -8.12
C PHE A 37 -8.61 -1.14 -7.74
N SER A 38 -7.52 -0.56 -8.25
CA SER A 38 -7.15 0.84 -8.04
C SER A 38 -6.21 1.33 -9.14
N ARG A 39 -6.31 2.62 -9.48
CA ARG A 39 -5.29 3.33 -10.26
C ARG A 39 -4.00 3.56 -9.45
N GLN A 40 -4.12 3.59 -8.13
CA GLN A 40 -3.03 3.87 -7.20
C GLN A 40 -2.99 2.78 -6.12
N PRO A 41 -2.46 1.58 -6.41
CA PRO A 41 -2.50 0.46 -5.47
C PRO A 41 -1.76 0.73 -4.16
N LEU A 42 -0.63 1.45 -4.20
CA LEU A 42 0.13 1.82 -3.00
C LEU A 42 -0.71 2.69 -2.05
N GLU A 43 -1.35 3.73 -2.58
CA GLU A 43 -2.24 4.59 -1.78
C GLU A 43 -3.43 3.81 -1.24
N ARG A 44 -3.94 2.87 -2.03
CA ARG A 44 -5.04 1.99 -1.61
C ARG A 44 -4.65 1.09 -0.44
N MET A 45 -3.47 0.47 -0.50
CA MET A 45 -2.93 -0.35 0.60
C MET A 45 -2.76 0.49 1.87
N GLN A 46 -2.17 1.69 1.76
CA GLN A 46 -2.01 2.63 2.88
C GLN A 46 -3.35 3.08 3.48
N ALA A 47 -4.38 3.24 2.65
CA ALA A 47 -5.72 3.59 3.11
C ALA A 47 -6.42 2.43 3.85
N LEU A 48 -6.20 1.18 3.42
CA LEU A 48 -6.74 -0.01 4.08
C LEU A 48 -6.10 -0.22 5.45
N HIS A 49 -4.77 -0.10 5.54
CA HIS A 49 -4.01 -0.25 6.79
C HIS A 49 -2.74 0.61 6.74
N SER A 50 -2.44 1.39 7.78
CA SER A 50 -1.25 2.25 7.76
C SER A 50 0.06 1.43 7.78
N ARG A 51 0.06 0.30 8.50
CA ARG A 51 1.13 -0.71 8.48
C ARG A 51 0.88 -1.79 7.44
N PHE A 52 0.48 -1.42 6.23
CA PHE A 52 0.13 -2.38 5.16
C PHE A 52 1.25 -3.40 4.88
N PHE A 53 2.51 -2.99 5.06
CA PHE A 53 3.71 -3.79 4.83
C PHE A 53 3.93 -4.93 5.84
N GLU A 54 3.26 -4.88 7.00
CA GLU A 54 3.20 -5.97 7.98
C GLU A 54 1.85 -6.67 7.97
N PHE A 55 0.78 -5.91 7.70
CA PHE A 55 -0.57 -6.43 7.73
C PHE A 55 -0.88 -7.37 6.56
N PHE A 56 -0.33 -7.09 5.38
CA PHE A 56 -0.48 -7.96 4.22
C PHE A 56 0.76 -8.84 4.02
N ASP A 57 0.52 -10.08 3.60
CA ASP A 57 1.55 -11.00 3.14
C ASP A 57 2.01 -10.56 1.75
N LEU A 58 3.05 -9.73 1.70
CA LEU A 58 3.57 -9.16 0.45
C LEU A 58 4.25 -10.19 -0.47
N ASP A 59 4.62 -11.35 0.08
CA ASP A 59 5.21 -12.47 -0.66
C ASP A 59 4.13 -13.29 -1.38
N ARG A 60 2.89 -13.25 -0.89
CA ARG A 60 1.72 -13.85 -1.53
C ARG A 60 0.84 -12.85 -2.26
N ALA A 61 0.94 -11.56 -1.93
CA ALA A 61 0.21 -10.49 -2.61
C ALA A 61 0.66 -10.33 -4.05
N LEU A 62 -0.23 -9.78 -4.88
CA LEU A 62 0.04 -9.54 -6.30
C LEU A 62 -0.80 -8.39 -6.89
N LEU A 63 -0.38 -7.92 -8.06
CA LEU A 63 -1.15 -7.03 -8.93
C LEU A 63 -1.28 -7.60 -10.34
N VAL A 64 -2.37 -7.27 -11.02
CA VAL A 64 -2.53 -7.48 -12.46
C VAL A 64 -2.75 -6.13 -13.14
N GLU A 65 -1.92 -5.79 -14.12
CA GLU A 65 -2.08 -4.56 -14.89
C GLU A 65 -3.27 -4.66 -15.84
N THR A 66 -3.97 -3.53 -15.98
CA THR A 66 -5.10 -3.37 -16.89
C THR A 66 -5.05 -2.01 -17.56
N GLU A 67 -5.53 -1.94 -18.79
CA GLU A 67 -5.47 -0.71 -19.59
C GLU A 67 -6.47 0.35 -19.13
N THR A 68 -7.62 -0.11 -18.59
CA THR A 68 -8.71 0.75 -18.15
C THR A 68 -9.31 0.30 -16.82
N VAL A 69 -10.02 1.22 -16.15
CA VAL A 69 -10.82 0.88 -14.95
C VAL A 69 -11.92 -0.12 -15.28
N ARG A 70 -12.49 -0.04 -16.49
CA ARG A 70 -13.53 -0.98 -16.92
C ARG A 70 -12.99 -2.40 -16.98
N ASP A 71 -11.78 -2.59 -17.48
CA ASP A 71 -11.13 -3.90 -17.54
C ASP A 71 -10.83 -4.43 -16.14
N ALA A 72 -10.27 -3.60 -15.27
CA ALA A 72 -10.02 -3.97 -13.87
C ALA A 72 -11.30 -4.40 -13.15
N ARG A 73 -12.38 -3.64 -13.32
CA ARG A 73 -13.69 -3.96 -12.74
C ARG A 73 -14.28 -5.24 -13.31
N ARG A 74 -14.13 -5.48 -14.62
CA ARG A 74 -14.57 -6.73 -15.24
C ARG A 74 -13.82 -7.93 -14.64
N LEU A 75 -12.50 -7.85 -14.54
CA LEU A 75 -11.69 -8.92 -13.93
C LEU A 75 -12.03 -9.16 -12.46
N GLU A 76 -12.26 -8.08 -11.70
CA GLU A 76 -12.66 -8.15 -10.30
C GLU A 76 -14.01 -8.84 -10.13
N LEU A 77 -15.02 -8.47 -10.94
CA LEU A 77 -16.33 -9.13 -10.94
C LEU A 77 -16.25 -10.61 -11.34
N GLU A 78 -15.44 -10.95 -12.35
CA GLU A 78 -15.22 -12.34 -12.78
C GLU A 78 -14.62 -13.18 -11.65
N LEU A 79 -13.62 -12.65 -10.95
CA LEU A 79 -13.01 -13.30 -9.80
C LEU A 79 -13.97 -13.38 -8.61
N HIS A 80 -14.75 -12.32 -8.35
CA HIS A 80 -15.76 -12.30 -7.30
C HIS A 80 -16.75 -13.45 -7.46
N HIS A 81 -17.31 -13.64 -8.67
CA HIS A 81 -18.25 -14.74 -8.92
C HIS A 81 -17.62 -16.12 -8.70
N ARG A 82 -16.33 -16.29 -9.00
CA ARG A 82 -15.60 -17.56 -8.81
C ARG A 82 -15.24 -17.84 -7.36
N LEU A 83 -15.25 -16.81 -6.51
CA LEU A 83 -14.81 -16.87 -5.12
C LEU A 83 -15.94 -16.62 -4.13
N ILE A 84 -17.18 -16.45 -4.58
CA ILE A 84 -18.30 -16.03 -3.72
C ILE A 84 -18.53 -16.98 -2.55
N ASP A 85 -18.31 -18.29 -2.74
CA ASP A 85 -18.44 -19.31 -1.70
C ASP A 85 -17.41 -19.15 -0.56
N HIS A 86 -16.35 -18.37 -0.79
CA HIS A 86 -15.33 -18.01 0.18
C HIS A 86 -15.57 -16.66 0.85
N SER A 87 -16.67 -15.97 0.55
CA SER A 87 -16.92 -14.61 1.06
C SER A 87 -16.85 -14.57 2.58
N ALA A 88 -16.15 -13.57 3.10
CA ALA A 88 -15.90 -13.39 4.52
C ALA A 88 -16.10 -11.93 4.92
N PRO A 89 -16.37 -11.64 6.20
CA PRO A 89 -16.35 -10.27 6.70
C PRO A 89 -14.93 -9.69 6.70
N ALA A 90 -14.83 -8.38 6.59
CA ALA A 90 -13.56 -7.65 6.73
C ALA A 90 -12.98 -7.80 8.16
N PRO A 91 -11.64 -7.77 8.32
CA PRO A 91 -11.00 -7.68 9.64
C PRO A 91 -11.39 -6.40 10.37
N LEU A 92 -11.50 -6.47 11.70
CA LEU A 92 -11.84 -5.32 12.55
C LEU A 92 -10.79 -4.18 12.49
N THR A 93 -9.55 -4.51 12.13
CA THR A 93 -8.43 -3.56 12.03
C THR A 93 -8.45 -2.75 10.72
N VAL A 94 -9.22 -3.18 9.72
CA VAL A 94 -9.32 -2.47 8.44
C VAL A 94 -10.20 -1.24 8.59
N ARG A 95 -9.72 -0.11 8.06
CA ARG A 95 -10.42 1.17 8.19
C ARG A 95 -11.69 1.19 7.32
N VAL A 96 -12.83 1.36 7.97
CA VAL A 96 -14.19 1.47 7.39
C VAL A 96 -14.26 2.53 6.27
N GLN A 97 -13.65 3.69 6.52
CA GLN A 97 -13.69 4.85 5.63
C GLN A 97 -12.98 4.63 4.28
N ALA A 98 -12.21 3.55 4.14
CA ALA A 98 -11.53 3.22 2.90
C ALA A 98 -12.40 2.38 1.95
N ALA A 99 -13.73 2.27 2.11
CA ALA A 99 -14.54 1.34 1.30
C ALA A 99 -13.93 -0.08 1.27
N GLY A 100 -13.42 -0.52 2.41
CA GLY A 100 -12.70 -1.78 2.57
C GLY A 100 -13.56 -2.89 3.18
N HIS A 101 -14.88 -2.84 3.05
CA HIS A 101 -15.80 -3.77 3.72
C HIS A 101 -16.14 -5.01 2.91
N THR A 102 -16.05 -4.89 1.60
CA THR A 102 -16.56 -5.87 0.65
C THR A 102 -15.39 -6.61 0.01
N GLU A 103 -15.68 -7.72 -0.70
CA GLU A 103 -14.69 -8.55 -1.40
C GLU A 103 -13.51 -9.02 -0.53
N TRP A 104 -13.85 -9.50 0.67
CA TRP A 104 -12.95 -10.29 1.51
C TRP A 104 -13.29 -11.76 1.35
N TYR A 105 -12.26 -12.60 1.32
CA TYR A 105 -12.43 -14.03 1.12
C TYR A 105 -11.54 -14.81 2.07
N ARG A 106 -12.07 -15.90 2.63
CA ARG A 106 -11.36 -16.82 3.53
C ARG A 106 -11.09 -18.15 2.83
N GLY A 107 -9.85 -18.64 2.88
CA GLY A 107 -9.47 -19.91 2.23
C GLY A 107 -9.49 -19.90 0.70
N ALA A 108 -9.58 -18.72 0.09
CA ALA A 108 -9.67 -18.55 -1.36
C ALA A 108 -8.32 -18.48 -2.07
N TYR A 109 -7.20 -18.37 -1.32
CA TYR A 109 -5.93 -17.98 -1.93
C TYR A 109 -5.47 -18.93 -3.03
N ALA A 110 -5.50 -20.24 -2.81
CA ALA A 110 -5.06 -21.22 -3.81
C ALA A 110 -5.89 -21.13 -5.10
N ARG A 111 -7.22 -20.99 -4.97
CA ARG A 111 -8.11 -20.81 -6.12
C ARG A 111 -7.80 -19.50 -6.86
N LEU A 112 -7.66 -18.41 -6.12
CA LEU A 112 -7.35 -17.11 -6.69
C LEU A 112 -5.99 -17.12 -7.40
N ALA A 113 -4.97 -17.77 -6.85
CA ALA A 113 -3.64 -17.84 -7.46
C ALA A 113 -3.69 -18.55 -8.82
N GLN A 114 -4.49 -19.61 -8.94
CA GLN A 114 -4.73 -20.30 -10.21
C GLN A 114 -5.41 -19.39 -11.23
N GLU A 115 -6.43 -18.62 -10.82
CA GLU A 115 -7.14 -17.70 -11.71
C GLU A 115 -6.23 -16.56 -12.21
N VAL A 116 -5.34 -16.07 -11.35
CA VAL A 116 -4.36 -15.03 -11.70
C VAL A 116 -3.25 -15.59 -12.59
N ALA A 117 -2.78 -16.82 -12.35
CA ALA A 117 -1.84 -17.48 -13.25
C ALA A 117 -2.44 -17.61 -14.67
N ALA A 118 -3.72 -18.00 -14.77
CA ALA A 118 -4.42 -18.05 -16.05
C ALA A 118 -4.58 -16.66 -16.71
N LEU A 119 -4.64 -15.56 -15.94
CA LEU A 119 -4.58 -14.21 -16.51
C LEU A 119 -3.20 -13.93 -17.13
N GLY A 120 -2.12 -14.33 -16.46
CA GLY A 120 -0.77 -14.24 -17.00
C GLY A 120 -0.60 -14.99 -18.32
N GLU A 121 -1.13 -16.21 -18.41
CA GLU A 121 -1.13 -17.01 -19.65
C GLU A 121 -1.92 -16.35 -20.79
N ARG A 122 -2.93 -15.54 -20.47
CA ARG A 122 -3.69 -14.73 -21.45
C ARG A 122 -2.99 -13.42 -21.84
N GLY A 123 -1.77 -13.18 -21.35
CA GLY A 123 -0.93 -12.04 -21.70
C GLY A 123 -1.06 -10.83 -20.76
N HIS A 124 -1.75 -10.95 -19.63
CA HIS A 124 -1.73 -9.88 -18.63
C HIS A 124 -0.37 -9.79 -17.93
N ILE A 125 0.09 -8.58 -17.64
CA ILE A 125 1.27 -8.36 -16.80
C ILE A 125 0.86 -8.58 -15.35
N VAL A 126 1.52 -9.53 -14.68
CA VAL A 126 1.28 -9.89 -13.28
C VAL A 126 2.53 -9.57 -12.45
N HIS A 127 2.36 -8.76 -11.40
CA HIS A 127 3.40 -8.47 -10.41
C HIS A 127 3.23 -9.40 -9.22
N ALA A 128 3.94 -10.53 -9.22
CA ALA A 128 3.95 -11.51 -8.13
C ALA A 128 5.38 -12.04 -7.89
N PRO A 129 5.91 -12.00 -6.66
CA PRO A 129 5.34 -11.38 -5.47
C PRO A 129 5.27 -9.84 -5.58
N LEU A 130 4.36 -9.23 -4.81
CA LEU A 130 4.13 -7.78 -4.86
C LEU A 130 5.31 -6.93 -4.38
N ARG A 131 6.22 -7.50 -3.58
CA ARG A 131 7.37 -6.77 -3.00
C ARG A 131 8.19 -6.00 -4.03
N GLY A 132 8.50 -6.61 -5.17
CA GLY A 132 9.33 -5.96 -6.20
C GLY A 132 8.67 -4.70 -6.77
N TRP A 133 7.37 -4.75 -7.04
CA TRP A 133 6.59 -3.60 -7.48
C TRP A 133 6.51 -2.53 -6.39
N LEU A 134 6.24 -2.92 -5.14
CA LEU A 134 6.20 -1.98 -4.01
C LEU A 134 7.53 -1.27 -3.79
N GLN A 135 8.65 -2.00 -3.86
CA GLN A 135 9.98 -1.44 -3.76
C GLN A 135 10.22 -0.39 -4.85
N ALA A 136 9.86 -0.68 -6.10
CA ALA A 136 9.99 0.27 -7.20
C ALA A 136 9.15 1.55 -6.96
N GLN A 137 7.90 1.40 -6.47
CA GLN A 137 7.03 2.52 -6.17
C GLN A 137 7.56 3.39 -5.03
N LEU A 138 8.05 2.79 -3.95
CA LEU A 138 8.60 3.51 -2.80
C LEU A 138 9.94 4.17 -3.15
N ARG A 139 10.79 3.49 -3.92
CA ARG A 139 12.05 4.06 -4.43
C ARG A 139 11.80 5.28 -5.31
N GLY A 140 10.75 5.25 -6.15
CA GLY A 140 10.34 6.40 -6.95
C GLY A 140 9.89 7.61 -6.12
N ARG A 141 9.52 7.41 -4.85
CA ARG A 141 9.06 8.46 -3.92
C ARG A 141 10.13 8.88 -2.90
N VAL A 142 11.29 8.20 -2.87
CA VAL A 142 12.30 8.38 -1.82
C VAL A 142 12.87 9.80 -1.77
N GLN A 143 13.02 10.45 -2.93
CA GLN A 143 13.52 11.83 -3.02
C GLN A 143 12.60 12.85 -2.33
N ALA A 144 11.31 12.52 -2.17
CA ALA A 144 10.37 13.38 -1.44
C ALA A 144 10.50 13.27 0.09
N LEU A 145 11.24 12.27 0.61
CA LEU A 145 11.40 12.07 2.05
C LEU A 145 12.10 13.24 2.71
N TYR A 146 13.11 13.84 2.09
CA TYR A 146 13.85 14.95 2.71
C TYR A 146 12.93 16.16 2.96
N GLY A 147 12.22 16.61 1.92
CA GLY A 147 11.29 17.73 2.03
C GLY A 147 10.07 17.43 2.92
N TRP A 148 9.64 16.17 3.03
CA TRP A 148 8.66 15.77 4.02
C TRP A 148 9.22 15.77 5.44
N GLY A 149 10.43 15.26 5.65
CA GLY A 149 11.13 15.24 6.94
C GLY A 149 11.37 16.64 7.48
N MET A 150 11.72 17.61 6.62
CA MET A 150 11.83 19.02 7.02
C MET A 150 10.50 19.56 7.57
N ARG A 151 9.36 19.26 6.92
CA ARG A 151 8.03 19.66 7.42
C ARG A 151 7.66 18.98 8.74
N VAL A 152 8.10 17.72 8.93
CA VAL A 152 7.94 17.04 10.22
C VAL A 152 8.73 17.78 11.29
N LEU A 153 9.99 18.12 11.04
CA LEU A 153 10.82 18.89 11.97
C LEU A 153 10.22 20.25 12.31
N GLU A 154 9.72 20.99 11.32
CA GLU A 154 9.03 22.27 11.53
C GLU A 154 7.84 22.13 12.49
N SER A 155 7.07 21.04 12.37
CA SER A 155 5.92 20.77 13.24
C SER A 155 6.30 20.40 14.69
N VAL A 156 7.58 20.12 14.94
CA VAL A 156 8.13 19.81 16.27
C VAL A 156 9.23 20.78 16.69
N GLU A 157 9.22 22.00 16.13
CA GLU A 157 10.18 23.08 16.45
C GLU A 157 11.65 22.67 16.29
N GLY A 158 11.94 21.73 15.38
CA GLY A 158 13.27 21.20 15.14
C GLY A 158 13.71 20.10 16.10
N GLU A 159 12.88 19.71 17.07
CA GLU A 159 13.21 18.72 18.12
C GLU A 159 12.39 17.42 17.94
N PRO A 160 12.92 16.39 17.23
CA PRO A 160 12.25 15.10 17.04
C PRO A 160 11.82 14.41 18.34
N ALA A 161 12.54 14.64 19.45
CA ALA A 161 12.20 14.06 20.75
C ALA A 161 10.78 14.45 21.21
N TYR A 162 10.26 15.59 20.77
CA TYR A 162 8.87 15.99 21.06
C TYR A 162 7.84 15.03 20.48
N LEU A 163 8.16 14.31 19.39
CA LEU A 163 7.29 13.26 18.86
C LEU A 163 6.99 12.20 19.93
N ASP A 164 7.97 11.83 20.76
CA ASP A 164 7.82 10.85 21.84
C ASP A 164 7.26 11.44 23.13
N GLN A 165 7.61 12.69 23.44
CA GLN A 165 7.30 13.31 24.73
C GLN A 165 5.90 13.93 24.80
N LEU A 166 5.40 14.49 23.68
CA LEU A 166 4.16 15.25 23.67
C LEU A 166 2.97 14.37 23.24
N PRO A 167 1.96 14.15 24.11
CA PRO A 167 0.80 13.33 23.77
C PRO A 167 0.02 13.83 22.54
N ALA A 168 -0.01 15.16 22.33
CA ALA A 168 -0.66 15.78 21.18
C ALA A 168 -0.03 15.38 19.84
N LEU A 169 1.25 14.98 19.83
CA LEU A 169 1.98 14.58 18.64
C LEU A 169 1.92 13.08 18.36
N ARG A 170 1.20 12.29 19.16
CA ARG A 170 1.13 10.82 19.02
C ARG A 170 0.71 10.38 17.61
N ALA A 171 -0.27 11.06 17.01
CA ALA A 171 -0.74 10.73 15.67
C ALA A 171 0.33 11.01 14.60
N LEU A 172 1.02 12.16 14.72
CA LEU A 172 2.12 12.52 13.83
C LEU A 172 3.28 11.54 13.98
N ARG A 173 3.67 11.22 15.22
CA ARG A 173 4.70 10.22 15.52
C ARG A 173 4.39 8.89 14.85
N GLN A 174 3.18 8.37 15.01
CA GLN A 174 2.81 7.10 14.39
C GLN A 174 2.85 7.18 12.86
N GLN A 175 2.42 8.30 12.28
CA GLN A 175 2.52 8.52 10.84
C GLN A 175 3.98 8.53 10.37
N VAL A 176 4.88 9.17 11.11
CA VAL A 176 6.32 9.21 10.78
C VAL A 176 6.88 7.79 10.80
N LEU A 177 6.61 7.02 11.86
CA LEU A 177 7.07 5.64 11.97
C LEU A 177 6.51 4.77 10.84
N ASP A 178 5.21 4.80 10.58
CA ASP A 178 4.60 3.98 9.54
C ASP A 178 5.16 4.30 8.14
N VAL A 179 5.51 5.56 7.86
CA VAL A 179 6.15 5.95 6.60
C VAL A 179 7.58 5.42 6.52
N LEU A 180 8.39 5.60 7.56
CA LEU A 180 9.79 5.18 7.54
C LEU A 180 9.91 3.65 7.55
N ASP A 181 9.15 2.98 8.40
CA ASP A 181 9.09 1.51 8.48
C ASP A 181 8.68 0.90 7.13
N ALA A 182 7.74 1.52 6.39
CA ALA A 182 7.35 1.04 5.07
C ALA A 182 8.50 1.06 4.06
N HIS A 183 9.37 2.08 4.11
CA HIS A 183 10.55 2.17 3.25
C HIS A 183 11.62 1.17 3.69
N THR A 184 11.88 1.06 5.00
CA THR A 184 12.80 0.07 5.57
C THR A 184 12.36 -1.35 5.22
N ALA A 185 11.06 -1.68 5.35
CA ALA A 185 10.50 -2.99 5.00
C ALA A 185 10.58 -3.30 3.49
N ALA A 186 10.72 -2.28 2.64
CA ALA A 186 11.00 -2.41 1.21
C ALA A 186 12.50 -2.48 0.88
N GLY A 187 13.38 -2.50 1.90
CA GLY A 187 14.83 -2.54 1.75
C GLY A 187 15.41 -1.22 1.23
N ILE A 188 14.81 -0.08 1.60
CA ILE A 188 15.30 1.25 1.24
C ILE A 188 15.99 1.85 2.45
N GLU A 189 17.24 2.28 2.27
CA GLU A 189 18.00 3.00 3.31
C GLU A 189 17.43 4.41 3.47
N VAL A 190 16.72 4.65 4.57
CA VAL A 190 16.01 5.93 4.78
C VAL A 190 16.93 7.02 5.33
N ALA A 191 18.03 6.68 6.01
CA ALA A 191 18.87 7.66 6.70
C ALA A 191 19.49 8.68 5.72
N GLU A 192 19.86 8.24 4.51
CA GLU A 192 20.43 9.09 3.45
C GLU A 192 19.44 10.09 2.85
N HIS A 193 18.15 9.92 3.11
CA HIS A 193 17.06 10.69 2.51
C HIS A 193 16.29 11.54 3.52
N LEU A 194 16.76 11.61 4.77
CA LEU A 194 16.14 12.38 5.84
C LEU A 194 17.06 13.50 6.33
N PRO A 195 16.50 14.57 6.92
CA PRO A 195 17.29 15.50 7.69
C PRO A 195 17.97 14.79 8.88
N GLU A 196 19.22 15.14 9.17
CA GLU A 196 20.07 14.42 10.13
C GLU A 196 19.41 14.22 11.51
N ALA A 197 18.74 15.24 12.05
CA ALA A 197 18.07 15.16 13.34
C ALA A 197 16.98 14.07 13.35
N LEU A 198 16.19 13.99 12.28
CA LEU A 198 15.12 12.99 12.15
C LEU A 198 15.69 11.60 11.88
N ALA A 199 16.77 11.49 11.09
CA ALA A 199 17.47 10.24 10.85
C ALA A 199 18.03 9.64 12.15
N ARG A 200 18.71 10.45 12.97
CA ARG A 200 19.24 10.04 14.28
C ARG A 200 18.13 9.60 15.24
N TRP A 201 17.04 10.37 15.29
CA TRP A 201 15.88 10.02 16.10
C TRP A 201 15.26 8.68 15.70
N TYR A 202 15.17 8.40 14.40
CA TYR A 202 14.62 7.12 13.92
C TYR A 202 15.60 5.96 14.17
N ALA A 203 16.90 6.17 13.93
CA ALA A 203 17.93 5.15 14.12
C ALA A 203 18.02 4.66 15.57
N GLY A 204 17.95 5.56 16.56
CA GLY A 204 17.95 5.20 17.99
C GLY A 204 16.72 4.40 18.46
N ARG A 205 15.84 3.99 17.55
CA ARG A 205 14.65 3.16 17.79
C ARG A 205 14.74 1.79 17.13
N LEU A 206 15.73 1.57 16.27
CA LEU A 206 16.03 0.27 15.66
C LEU A 206 17.00 -0.56 16.52
N GLU A 207 17.64 0.08 17.51
CA GLU A 207 18.44 -0.53 18.57
C GLU A 207 17.57 -1.01 19.74
#